data_AF-A0A2N8SP88-F1
#
_entry.id   AF-A0A2N8SP88-F1
#
_cell.length_a   1.000
_cell.length_b   1.000
_cell.length_c   1.000
_cell.angle_alpha   90.00
_cell.angle_beta   90.00
_cell.angle_gamma   90.00
#
_symmetry.space_group_name_H-M   'P 1'
#
loop_
_entity.id
_entity.type
_entity.pdbx_description
1 polymer ?
#
loop_
_entity_poly.entity_id
_entity_poly.type
_entity_poly.pdbx_seq_one_letter_code
_entity_poly.pdbx_strand_id
1 'polypeptide(L)'
;MQKLLEAYRHNRLILFVGSGVSANIGLPPWRNLIDEIALQLDYDPDVFDTHGNFLSLAEYYRIKKGNIGPLRSWMDREWHKNIEIRDSEIHRLIVQGRFPAIYTTNYDRWLENAHDAHGVSYIKIANAGDLVKARDGVRQIVKFHGDFDDDASIVLDETSYYERLQFETPLDIKLRADTLSKAVLFIGYSLSDTNIRLLFYKLSKMWNEHETLGVRPISYVFSHKPNPVQEEILSQWGIRMITSEDDEPGLALQNFLKELVEG
;
A
#
# COMPACT_ATOMS: atom_id res chain seq x y z
N MET A 1 19.89 -0.69 9.81
CA MET A 1 19.03 0.24 10.56
C MET A 1 19.47 1.71 10.48
N GLN A 2 20.74 2.07 10.74
CA GLN A 2 21.17 3.48 10.89
C GLN A 2 20.73 4.47 9.78
N LYS A 3 20.90 4.13 8.48
CA LYS A 3 20.46 4.99 7.37
C LYS A 3 18.94 5.20 7.29
N LEU A 4 18.15 4.21 7.72
CA LEU A 4 16.69 4.33 7.79
C LEU A 4 16.31 5.33 8.88
N LEU A 5 16.90 5.18 10.07
CA LEU A 5 16.69 6.10 11.20
C LEU A 5 17.12 7.52 10.85
N GLU A 6 18.21 7.69 10.10
CA GLU A 6 18.64 8.99 9.60
C GLU A 6 17.62 9.60 8.64
N ALA A 7 17.11 8.83 7.67
CA ALA A 7 16.07 9.29 6.77
C ALA A 7 14.78 9.67 7.52
N TYR A 8 14.41 8.88 8.53
CA TYR A 8 13.26 9.14 9.40
C TYR A 8 13.43 10.44 10.20
N ARG A 9 14.57 10.61 10.89
CA ARG A 9 14.87 11.80 11.72
C ARG A 9 14.90 13.10 10.93
N HIS A 10 15.28 13.05 9.65
CA HIS A 10 15.33 14.21 8.76
C HIS A 10 14.03 14.42 7.95
N ASN A 11 12.92 13.75 8.27
CA ASN A 11 11.65 13.82 7.53
C ASN A 11 11.80 13.47 6.03
N ARG A 12 12.72 12.55 5.71
CA ARG A 12 13.01 12.06 4.35
C ARG A 12 12.63 10.59 4.15
N LEU A 13 11.71 10.07 4.97
CA LEU A 13 11.21 8.71 4.86
C LEU A 13 9.72 8.71 4.51
N ILE A 14 9.39 8.25 3.30
CA ILE A 14 8.02 7.99 2.88
C ILE A 14 7.61 6.61 3.39
N LEU A 15 6.39 6.49 3.90
CA LEU A 15 5.81 5.20 4.23
C LEU A 15 4.94 4.70 3.08
N PHE A 16 5.06 3.42 2.73
CA PHE A 16 4.22 2.76 1.76
C PHE A 16 3.51 1.59 2.45
N VAL A 17 2.19 1.66 2.54
CA VAL A 17 1.34 0.79 3.37
C VAL A 17 0.50 -0.13 2.49
N GLY A 18 0.72 -1.44 2.65
CA GLY A 18 -0.08 -2.49 2.03
C GLY A 18 -1.18 -3.05 2.94
N SER A 19 -1.94 -4.00 2.41
CA SER A 19 -3.12 -4.58 3.06
C SER A 19 -2.80 -5.37 4.32
N GLY A 20 -1.56 -5.82 4.47
CA GLY A 20 -1.08 -6.48 5.68
C GLY A 20 -1.11 -5.58 6.92
N VAL A 21 -1.15 -4.25 6.78
CA VAL A 21 -1.41 -3.34 7.91
C VAL A 21 -2.86 -3.45 8.35
N SER A 22 -3.80 -3.34 7.42
CA SER A 22 -5.23 -3.47 7.68
C SER A 22 -5.63 -4.86 8.18
N ALA A 23 -4.90 -5.91 7.82
CA ALA A 23 -5.11 -7.25 8.36
C ALA A 23 -4.99 -7.29 9.90
N ASN A 24 -4.19 -6.42 10.52
CA ASN A 24 -4.02 -6.37 11.98
C ASN A 24 -5.22 -5.80 12.74
N ILE A 25 -6.16 -5.18 12.03
CA ILE A 25 -7.44 -4.72 12.59
C ILE A 25 -8.61 -5.60 12.12
N GLY A 26 -8.29 -6.80 11.61
CA GLY A 26 -9.29 -7.81 11.26
C GLY A 26 -9.87 -7.65 9.85
N LEU A 27 -9.29 -6.82 8.97
CA LEU A 27 -9.75 -6.77 7.58
C LEU A 27 -9.50 -8.12 6.89
N PRO A 28 -10.46 -8.57 6.07
CA PRO A 28 -10.36 -9.88 5.44
C PRO A 28 -9.21 -9.92 4.42
N PRO A 29 -8.59 -11.09 4.20
CA PRO A 29 -7.58 -11.23 3.18
C PRO A 29 -8.19 -11.08 1.79
N TRP A 30 -7.33 -10.83 0.80
CA TRP A 30 -7.74 -10.63 -0.60
C TRP A 30 -8.62 -11.78 -1.15
N ARG A 31 -8.36 -13.03 -0.73
CA ARG A 31 -9.13 -14.20 -1.16
C ARG A 31 -10.63 -14.05 -0.88
N ASN A 32 -11.02 -13.50 0.25
CA ASN A 32 -12.44 -13.30 0.60
C ASN A 32 -13.15 -12.34 -0.36
N LEU A 33 -12.44 -11.33 -0.89
CA LEU A 33 -13.00 -10.46 -1.93
C LEU A 33 -13.26 -11.27 -3.21
N ILE A 34 -12.34 -12.14 -3.59
CA ILE A 34 -12.47 -12.96 -4.79
C ILE A 34 -13.63 -13.94 -4.66
N ASP A 35 -13.75 -14.58 -3.49
CA ASP A 35 -14.85 -15.49 -3.17
C ASP A 35 -16.20 -14.75 -3.26
N GLU A 36 -16.30 -13.54 -2.72
CA GLU A 36 -17.51 -12.71 -2.82
C GLU A 36 -17.85 -12.35 -4.27
N ILE A 37 -16.86 -11.98 -5.09
CA ILE A 37 -17.09 -11.68 -6.51
C ILE A 37 -17.65 -12.92 -7.23
N ALA A 38 -17.08 -14.10 -6.98
CA ALA A 38 -17.55 -15.36 -7.55
C ALA A 38 -19.00 -15.65 -7.16
N LEU A 39 -19.33 -15.52 -5.86
CA LEU A 39 -20.69 -15.73 -5.35
C LEU A 39 -21.70 -14.76 -5.97
N GLN A 40 -21.37 -13.47 -6.13
CA GLN A 40 -22.27 -12.49 -6.78
C GLN A 40 -22.49 -12.72 -8.28
N LEU A 41 -21.66 -13.57 -8.88
CA LEU A 41 -21.75 -14.03 -10.27
C LEU A 41 -22.30 -15.45 -10.39
N ASP A 42 -22.79 -16.03 -9.28
CA ASP A 42 -23.34 -17.38 -9.21
C ASP A 42 -22.31 -18.47 -9.56
N TYR A 43 -21.03 -18.23 -9.27
CA TYR A 43 -19.95 -19.24 -9.37
C TYR A 43 -19.57 -19.80 -8.01
N ASP A 44 -19.11 -21.05 -8.03
CA ASP A 44 -18.45 -21.68 -6.89
C ASP A 44 -17.00 -21.14 -6.76
N PRO A 45 -16.64 -20.51 -5.62
CA PRO A 45 -15.29 -19.98 -5.39
C PRO A 45 -14.18 -21.04 -5.53
N ASP A 46 -14.40 -22.27 -5.06
CA ASP A 46 -13.39 -23.33 -5.09
C ASP A 46 -13.15 -23.82 -6.52
N VAL A 47 -14.19 -23.81 -7.36
CA VAL A 47 -14.06 -24.13 -8.80
C VAL A 47 -13.30 -23.01 -9.53
N PHE A 48 -13.55 -21.75 -9.18
CA PHE A 48 -12.85 -20.63 -9.80
C PHE A 48 -11.36 -20.60 -9.42
N ASP A 49 -11.02 -20.84 -8.15
CA ASP A 49 -9.64 -20.82 -7.63
C ASP A 49 -8.71 -21.78 -8.41
N THR A 50 -9.28 -22.84 -9.00
CA THR A 50 -8.51 -23.83 -9.80
C THR A 50 -8.17 -23.39 -11.22
N HIS A 51 -8.87 -22.40 -11.80
CA HIS A 51 -8.74 -22.01 -13.21
C HIS A 51 -8.57 -20.50 -13.46
N GLY A 52 -8.81 -19.67 -12.45
CA GLY A 52 -9.09 -18.25 -12.63
C GLY A 52 -7.97 -17.30 -12.22
N ASN A 53 -7.76 -16.25 -13.03
CA ASN A 53 -7.06 -15.05 -12.63
C ASN A 53 -8.06 -14.08 -11.99
N PHE A 54 -7.80 -13.62 -10.75
CA PHE A 54 -8.71 -12.75 -10.02
C PHE A 54 -9.05 -11.46 -10.77
N LEU A 55 -8.09 -10.90 -11.51
CA LEU A 55 -8.29 -9.70 -12.32
C LEU A 55 -9.34 -9.93 -13.40
N SER A 56 -9.30 -11.09 -14.05
CA SER A 56 -10.24 -11.47 -15.09
C SER A 56 -11.66 -11.71 -14.52
N LEU A 57 -11.77 -12.17 -13.26
CA LEU A 57 -13.07 -12.30 -12.59
C LEU A 57 -13.67 -10.94 -12.22
N ALA A 58 -12.85 -10.02 -11.69
CA ALA A 58 -13.27 -8.65 -11.42
C ALA A 58 -13.68 -7.93 -12.73
N GLU A 59 -12.94 -8.13 -13.82
CA GLU A 59 -13.29 -7.65 -15.15
C GLU A 59 -14.62 -8.23 -15.62
N TYR A 60 -14.80 -9.54 -15.48
CA TYR A 60 -16.07 -10.21 -15.83
C TYR A 60 -17.24 -9.69 -14.98
N TYR A 61 -17.02 -9.43 -13.69
CA TYR A 61 -18.01 -8.79 -12.82
C TYR A 61 -18.45 -7.44 -13.37
N ARG A 62 -17.48 -6.58 -13.69
CA ARG A 62 -17.73 -5.25 -14.28
C ARG A 62 -18.50 -5.35 -15.59
N ILE A 63 -18.14 -6.28 -16.47
CA ILE A 63 -18.85 -6.52 -17.74
C ILE A 63 -20.30 -6.98 -17.50
N LYS A 64 -20.54 -7.89 -16.55
CA LYS A 64 -21.88 -8.43 -16.29
C LYS A 64 -22.80 -7.50 -15.53
N LYS A 65 -22.28 -6.77 -14.54
CA LYS A 65 -23.06 -5.85 -13.69
C LYS A 65 -23.07 -4.42 -14.24
N GLY A 66 -22.24 -4.12 -15.25
CA GLY A 66 -22.13 -2.82 -15.91
C GLY A 66 -21.23 -1.81 -15.18
N ASN A 67 -21.00 -1.99 -13.89
CA ASN A 67 -20.05 -1.22 -13.08
C ASN A 67 -19.68 -1.99 -11.79
N ILE A 68 -18.72 -1.46 -11.03
CA ILE A 68 -18.23 -2.05 -9.77
C ILE A 68 -18.91 -1.47 -8.52
N GLY A 69 -19.85 -0.54 -8.66
CA GLY A 69 -20.45 0.20 -7.55
C GLY A 69 -21.12 -0.67 -6.47
N PRO A 70 -21.87 -1.73 -6.82
CA PRO A 70 -22.44 -2.65 -5.82
C PRO A 70 -21.37 -3.41 -5.03
N LEU A 71 -20.33 -3.91 -5.72
CA LEU A 71 -19.19 -4.58 -5.08
C LEU A 71 -18.44 -3.63 -4.15
N ARG A 72 -18.14 -2.41 -4.62
CA ARG A 72 -17.53 -1.36 -3.79
C ARG A 72 -18.36 -1.07 -2.54
N SER A 73 -19.67 -0.92 -2.71
CA SER A 73 -20.59 -0.64 -1.59
C SER A 73 -20.63 -1.79 -0.58
N TRP A 74 -20.50 -3.04 -1.05
CA TRP A 74 -20.29 -4.19 -0.19
C TRP A 74 -18.94 -4.10 0.54
N MET A 75 -17.84 -3.85 -0.17
CA MET A 75 -16.49 -3.74 0.42
C MET A 75 -16.45 -2.66 1.49
N ASP A 76 -16.93 -1.46 1.17
CA ASP A 76 -16.97 -0.32 2.06
C ASP A 76 -17.76 -0.64 3.34
N ARG A 77 -18.92 -1.30 3.18
CA ARG A 77 -19.73 -1.72 4.32
C ARG A 77 -19.04 -2.80 5.14
N GLU A 78 -18.49 -3.86 4.54
CA GLU A 78 -17.90 -4.99 5.26
C GLU A 78 -16.58 -4.61 5.96
N TRP A 79 -15.74 -3.79 5.32
CA TRP A 79 -14.41 -3.45 5.81
C TRP A 79 -14.41 -2.34 6.89
N HIS A 80 -15.55 -1.69 7.11
CA HIS A 80 -15.71 -0.66 8.14
C HIS A 80 -16.68 -1.02 9.27
N LYS A 81 -16.99 -2.31 9.47
CA LYS A 81 -17.84 -2.74 10.60
C LYS A 81 -17.00 -3.03 11.86
N ASN A 82 -17.51 -2.57 13.01
CA ASN A 82 -17.09 -3.04 14.34
C ASN A 82 -15.59 -2.94 14.64
N ILE A 83 -14.89 -1.96 14.09
CA ILE A 83 -13.46 -1.72 14.36
C ILE A 83 -13.32 -0.41 15.14
N GLU A 84 -12.69 -0.48 16.31
CA GLU A 84 -12.23 0.68 17.06
C GLU A 84 -10.77 0.94 16.71
N ILE A 85 -10.52 1.90 15.82
CA ILE A 85 -9.17 2.14 15.28
C ILE A 85 -8.17 2.60 16.35
N ARG A 86 -8.65 3.22 17.44
CA ARG A 86 -7.81 3.67 18.55
C ARG A 86 -7.14 2.54 19.31
N ASP A 87 -7.68 1.32 19.22
CA ASP A 87 -7.09 0.14 19.84
C ASP A 87 -5.93 -0.42 19.01
N SER A 88 -5.75 0.05 17.76
CA SER A 88 -4.67 -0.40 16.89
C SER A 88 -3.38 0.37 17.13
N GLU A 89 -2.45 -0.28 17.82
CA GLU A 89 -1.13 0.27 18.10
C GLU A 89 -0.33 0.57 16.82
N ILE A 90 -0.43 -0.28 15.79
CA ILE A 90 0.24 -0.07 14.50
C ILE A 90 -0.24 1.22 13.85
N HIS A 91 -1.55 1.47 13.82
CA HIS A 91 -2.09 2.71 13.25
C HIS A 91 -1.72 3.92 14.10
N ARG A 92 -1.74 3.80 15.44
CA ARG A 92 -1.23 4.85 16.35
C ARG A 92 0.21 5.23 16.02
N LEU A 93 1.09 4.24 15.87
CA LEU A 93 2.51 4.45 15.55
C LEU A 93 2.70 5.10 14.16
N ILE A 94 1.92 4.68 13.16
CA ILE A 94 1.94 5.31 11.82
C ILE A 94 1.52 6.78 11.90
N VAL A 95 0.46 7.07 12.65
CA VAL A 95 -0.06 8.44 12.81
C VAL A 95 0.93 9.33 13.55
N GLN A 96 1.55 8.84 14.62
CA GLN A 96 2.53 9.60 15.40
C GLN A 96 3.92 9.70 14.74
N GLY A 97 4.27 8.73 13.89
CA GLY A 97 5.54 8.69 13.18
C GLY A 97 5.72 9.88 12.25
N ARG A 98 6.96 10.31 11.99
CA ARG A 98 7.26 11.49 11.17
C ARG A 98 7.37 11.18 9.67
N PHE A 99 6.26 10.77 9.07
CA PHE A 99 6.18 10.52 7.63
C PHE A 99 5.57 11.72 6.90
N PRO A 100 6.29 12.40 5.98
CA PRO A 100 5.74 13.52 5.19
C PRO A 100 4.69 13.06 4.18
N ALA A 101 4.79 11.82 3.69
CA ALA A 101 3.82 11.20 2.81
C ALA A 101 3.65 9.73 3.18
N ILE A 102 2.41 9.26 3.11
CA ILE A 102 2.02 7.86 3.22
C ILE A 102 1.36 7.49 1.90
N TYR A 103 1.94 6.54 1.18
CA TYR A 103 1.33 5.94 0.01
C TYR A 103 0.65 4.63 0.43
N THR A 104 -0.48 4.30 -0.19
CA THR A 104 -1.14 3.02 0.06
C THR A 104 -1.80 2.49 -1.21
N THR A 105 -1.82 1.17 -1.33
CA THR A 105 -2.62 0.46 -2.33
C THR A 105 -3.96 -0.02 -1.76
N ASN A 106 -4.25 0.32 -0.50
CA ASN A 106 -5.47 -0.10 0.17
C ASN A 106 -6.62 0.85 -0.18
N TYR A 107 -7.81 0.28 -0.36
CA TYR A 107 -9.02 1.05 -0.62
C TYR A 107 -9.70 1.54 0.67
N ASP A 108 -9.50 0.82 1.77
CA ASP A 108 -10.07 1.15 3.08
C ASP A 108 -9.65 2.55 3.57
N ARG A 109 -10.41 3.10 4.52
CA ARG A 109 -10.19 4.45 5.07
C ARG A 109 -9.48 4.42 6.44
N TRP A 110 -8.80 3.32 6.80
CA TRP A 110 -8.30 3.16 8.17
C TRP A 110 -7.08 4.02 8.48
N LEU A 111 -6.28 4.38 7.48
CA LEU A 111 -5.23 5.38 7.67
C LEU A 111 -5.85 6.74 7.98
N GLU A 112 -6.84 7.17 7.21
CA GLU A 112 -7.58 8.43 7.38
C GLU A 112 -8.29 8.47 8.74
N ASN A 113 -9.07 7.44 9.06
CA ASN A 113 -9.79 7.31 10.32
C ASN A 113 -8.84 7.33 11.52
N ALA A 114 -7.66 6.72 11.43
CA ALA A 114 -6.66 6.78 12.49
C ALA A 114 -6.13 8.21 12.68
N HIS A 115 -5.87 8.95 11.60
CA HIS A 115 -5.44 10.35 11.69
C HIS A 115 -6.52 11.23 12.33
N ASP A 116 -7.78 11.06 11.91
CA ASP A 116 -8.93 11.77 12.48
C ASP A 116 -9.11 11.43 13.97
N ALA A 117 -9.02 10.15 14.34
CA ALA A 117 -9.18 9.67 15.70
C ALA A 117 -8.12 10.22 16.67
N HIS A 118 -6.92 10.52 16.18
CA HIS A 118 -5.80 11.08 16.94
C HIS A 118 -5.60 12.60 16.72
N GLY A 119 -6.46 13.25 15.93
CA GLY A 119 -6.41 14.70 15.70
C GLY A 119 -5.18 15.18 14.90
N VAL A 120 -4.61 14.32 14.04
CA VAL A 120 -3.46 14.67 13.20
C VAL A 120 -3.94 15.08 11.81
N SER A 121 -3.62 16.30 11.38
CA SER A 121 -4.02 16.78 10.06
C SER A 121 -3.35 16.01 8.92
N TYR A 122 -4.14 15.67 7.91
CA TYR A 122 -3.68 15.05 6.67
C TYR A 122 -4.40 15.64 5.46
N ILE A 123 -3.85 15.40 4.28
CA ILE A 123 -4.50 15.67 2.98
C ILE A 123 -4.62 14.34 2.25
N LYS A 124 -5.85 13.89 2.00
CA LYS A 124 -6.13 12.74 1.13
C LYS A 124 -5.91 13.14 -0.33
N ILE A 125 -5.16 12.32 -1.05
CA ILE A 125 -4.92 12.46 -2.48
C ILE A 125 -5.28 11.13 -3.15
N ALA A 126 -6.48 11.07 -3.73
CA ALA A 126 -6.94 9.88 -4.46
C ALA A 126 -6.88 10.07 -5.98
N ASN A 127 -6.93 11.31 -6.46
CA ASN A 127 -6.86 11.63 -7.88
C ASN A 127 -6.07 12.90 -8.17
N ALA A 128 -5.94 13.24 -9.45
CA ALA A 128 -5.18 14.42 -9.90
C ALA A 128 -5.76 15.75 -9.39
N GLY A 129 -7.07 15.84 -9.18
CA GLY A 129 -7.73 17.03 -8.65
C GLY A 129 -7.35 17.33 -7.20
N ASP A 130 -7.10 16.29 -6.41
CA ASP A 130 -6.65 16.44 -5.03
C ASP A 130 -5.21 16.94 -4.90
N LEU A 131 -4.38 16.77 -5.94
CA LEU A 131 -3.00 17.28 -5.94
C LEU A 131 -2.96 18.80 -5.72
N VAL A 132 -3.98 19.53 -6.18
CA VAL A 132 -4.10 20.98 -5.99
C VAL A 132 -4.28 21.36 -4.52
N LYS A 133 -4.83 20.44 -3.70
CA LYS A 133 -5.03 20.64 -2.27
C LYS A 133 -3.75 20.41 -1.46
N ALA A 134 -2.70 19.85 -2.06
CA ALA A 134 -1.45 19.54 -1.38
C ALA A 134 -0.83 20.81 -0.78
N ARG A 135 -0.44 20.73 0.50
CA ARG A 135 0.20 21.83 1.23
C ARG A 135 1.51 21.34 1.82
N ASP A 136 2.51 22.21 1.80
CA ASP A 136 3.79 21.95 2.45
C ASP A 136 3.59 21.83 3.97
N GLY A 137 4.31 20.90 4.58
CA GLY A 137 4.28 20.66 6.02
C GLY A 137 3.05 19.88 6.53
N VAL A 138 2.05 19.60 5.69
CA VAL A 138 0.92 18.73 6.05
C VAL A 138 1.14 17.35 5.42
N ARG A 139 0.95 16.28 6.21
CA ARG A 139 1.08 14.91 5.72
C ARG A 139 0.11 14.63 4.60
N GLN A 140 0.58 13.95 3.57
CA GLN A 140 -0.24 13.50 2.46
C GLN A 140 -0.50 12.00 2.56
N ILE A 141 -1.77 11.58 2.43
CA ILE A 141 -2.15 10.17 2.30
C ILE A 141 -2.56 9.96 0.84
N VAL A 142 -1.71 9.27 0.08
CA VAL A 142 -1.86 9.07 -1.36
C VAL A 142 -2.37 7.67 -1.64
N LYS A 143 -3.57 7.56 -2.22
CA LYS A 143 -4.22 6.28 -2.49
C LYS A 143 -4.00 5.87 -3.94
N PHE A 144 -3.13 4.88 -4.11
CA PHE A 144 -2.50 4.55 -5.37
C PHE A 144 -3.32 3.59 -6.23
N HIS A 145 -4.26 2.86 -5.61
CA HIS A 145 -5.25 2.01 -6.29
C HIS A 145 -6.66 2.62 -6.24
N GLY A 146 -6.77 3.90 -5.90
CA GLY A 146 -8.06 4.58 -5.77
C GLY A 146 -8.64 4.55 -4.36
N ASP A 147 -9.84 5.10 -4.27
CA ASP A 147 -10.55 5.33 -3.02
C ASP A 147 -12.02 4.96 -3.14
N PHE A 148 -12.61 4.51 -2.04
CA PHE A 148 -14.04 4.20 -2.04
C PHE A 148 -14.96 5.40 -2.27
N ASP A 149 -14.50 6.64 -2.13
CA ASP A 149 -15.30 7.83 -2.46
C ASP A 149 -15.30 8.16 -3.97
N ASP A 150 -14.50 7.46 -4.77
CA ASP A 150 -14.36 7.68 -6.21
C ASP A 150 -14.30 6.34 -6.96
N ASP A 151 -15.46 5.80 -7.32
CA ASP A 151 -15.62 4.51 -8.03
C ASP A 151 -14.75 4.41 -9.28
N ALA A 152 -14.53 5.52 -10.00
CA ALA A 152 -13.75 5.53 -11.24
C ALA A 152 -12.23 5.40 -11.00
N SER A 153 -11.78 5.62 -9.76
CA SER A 153 -10.36 5.53 -9.39
C SER A 153 -9.92 4.13 -8.98
N ILE A 154 -10.86 3.21 -8.74
CA ILE A 154 -10.59 1.88 -8.17
C ILE A 154 -9.88 0.99 -9.19
N VAL A 155 -8.69 0.52 -8.84
CA VAL A 155 -7.86 -0.38 -9.67
C VAL A 155 -8.10 -1.84 -9.28
N LEU A 156 -9.21 -2.43 -9.73
CA LEU A 156 -9.64 -3.77 -9.31
C LEU A 156 -9.71 -4.79 -10.46
N ASP A 157 -10.22 -4.37 -11.62
CA ASP A 157 -10.36 -5.23 -12.80
C ASP A 157 -9.08 -5.27 -13.66
N GLU A 158 -9.00 -6.25 -14.56
CA GLU A 158 -7.87 -6.45 -15.46
C GLU A 158 -7.54 -5.21 -16.32
N THR A 159 -8.55 -4.49 -16.78
CA THR A 159 -8.34 -3.29 -17.61
C THR A 159 -7.69 -2.17 -16.81
N SER A 160 -8.29 -1.80 -15.68
CA SER A 160 -7.77 -0.76 -14.77
C SER A 160 -6.37 -1.10 -14.26
N TYR A 161 -6.10 -2.39 -14.06
CA TYR A 161 -4.80 -2.91 -13.70
C TYR A 161 -3.75 -2.66 -14.78
N TYR A 162 -4.04 -2.99 -16.04
CA TYR A 162 -3.11 -2.77 -17.14
C TYR A 162 -2.83 -1.29 -17.39
N GLU A 163 -3.84 -0.43 -17.27
CA GLU A 163 -3.65 1.03 -17.31
C GLU A 163 -2.69 1.47 -16.20
N ARG A 164 -2.88 0.93 -14.98
CA ARG A 164 -1.99 1.19 -13.85
C ARG A 164 -0.55 0.72 -14.09
N LEU A 165 -0.36 -0.38 -14.83
CA LEU A 165 0.98 -0.86 -15.23
C LEU A 165 1.69 0.09 -16.18
N GLN A 166 1.03 1.05 -16.83
CA GLN A 166 1.74 2.05 -17.64
C GLN A 166 2.63 2.93 -16.77
N PHE A 167 2.22 3.20 -15.52
CA PHE A 167 2.96 4.03 -14.56
C PHE A 167 3.14 5.47 -15.06
N GLU A 168 2.13 6.02 -15.73
CA GLU A 168 2.15 7.36 -16.34
C GLU A 168 1.10 8.31 -15.76
N THR A 169 0.33 7.85 -14.76
CA THR A 169 -0.71 8.68 -14.14
C THR A 169 -0.08 9.85 -13.35
N PRO A 170 -0.85 10.91 -13.06
CA PRO A 170 -0.38 12.01 -12.22
C PRO A 170 0.12 11.55 -10.83
N LEU A 171 -0.49 10.52 -10.25
CA LEU A 171 -0.02 9.93 -9.00
C LEU A 171 1.32 9.21 -9.18
N ASP A 172 1.55 8.55 -10.32
CA ASP A 172 2.84 7.94 -10.64
C ASP A 172 3.93 9.01 -10.77
N ILE A 173 3.64 10.12 -11.46
CA ILE A 173 4.57 11.27 -11.57
C ILE A 173 4.93 11.79 -10.17
N LYS A 174 3.94 11.97 -9.31
CA LYS A 174 4.16 12.40 -7.92
C LYS A 174 5.04 11.40 -7.17
N LEU A 175 4.73 10.11 -7.23
CA LEU A 175 5.53 9.07 -6.57
C LEU A 175 6.97 9.09 -7.07
N ARG A 176 7.18 9.23 -8.38
CA ARG A 176 8.52 9.38 -8.95
C ARG A 176 9.26 10.58 -8.36
N ALA A 177 8.64 11.75 -8.35
CA ALA A 177 9.27 12.96 -7.79
C ALA A 177 9.59 12.81 -6.29
N ASP A 178 8.70 12.19 -5.53
CA ASP A 178 8.87 11.96 -4.10
C ASP A 178 9.99 10.95 -3.81
N THR A 179 10.01 9.83 -4.53
CA THR A 179 11.05 8.80 -4.38
C THR A 179 12.42 9.32 -4.78
N LEU A 180 12.53 10.24 -5.76
CA LEU A 180 13.79 10.88 -6.17
C LEU A 180 14.51 11.64 -5.05
N SER A 181 13.82 12.05 -3.98
CA SER A 181 14.42 12.84 -2.90
C SER A 181 14.32 12.19 -1.52
N LYS A 182 13.53 11.13 -1.37
CA LYS A 182 13.21 10.53 -0.08
C LYS A 182 13.39 9.01 -0.14
N ALA A 183 13.84 8.45 0.97
CA ALA A 183 13.80 7.00 1.19
C ALA A 183 12.34 6.54 1.25
N VAL A 184 12.11 5.27 0.93
CA VAL A 184 10.78 4.65 0.99
C VAL A 184 10.85 3.44 1.91
N LEU A 185 9.87 3.28 2.80
CA LEU A 185 9.69 2.11 3.64
C LEU A 185 8.37 1.44 3.30
N PHE A 186 8.42 0.22 2.78
CA PHE A 186 7.28 -0.62 2.46
C PHE A 186 6.94 -1.51 3.65
N ILE A 187 5.68 -1.47 4.12
CA ILE A 187 5.15 -2.30 5.20
C ILE A 187 3.81 -2.94 4.80
N GLY A 188 3.50 -4.11 5.35
CA GLY A 188 2.22 -4.78 5.10
C GLY A 188 2.06 -5.31 3.67
N TYR A 189 3.16 -5.59 2.98
CA TYR A 189 3.14 -6.12 1.61
C TYR A 189 3.52 -7.60 1.57
N SER A 190 2.85 -8.35 0.70
CA SER A 190 3.32 -9.66 0.31
C SER A 190 4.37 -9.54 -0.79
N LEU A 191 5.53 -10.17 -0.60
CA LEU A 191 6.59 -10.22 -1.61
C LEU A 191 6.26 -11.13 -2.81
N SER A 192 5.17 -11.90 -2.70
CA SER A 192 4.58 -12.63 -3.82
C SER A 192 3.66 -11.77 -4.70
N ASP A 193 3.31 -10.55 -4.27
CA ASP A 193 2.46 -9.66 -5.06
C ASP A 193 3.23 -9.08 -6.24
N THR A 194 2.87 -9.52 -7.45
CA THR A 194 3.53 -9.10 -8.70
C THR A 194 3.40 -7.59 -8.95
N ASN A 195 2.36 -6.93 -8.43
CA ASN A 195 2.21 -5.47 -8.52
C ASN A 195 3.34 -4.72 -7.87
N ILE A 196 3.58 -5.10 -6.62
CA ILE A 196 4.55 -4.44 -5.77
C ILE A 196 5.95 -4.77 -6.27
N ARG A 197 6.17 -5.99 -6.76
CA ARG A 197 7.41 -6.34 -7.47
C ARG A 197 7.63 -5.49 -8.71
N LEU A 198 6.59 -5.24 -9.52
CA LEU A 198 6.72 -4.37 -10.68
C LEU A 198 6.99 -2.92 -10.26
N LEU A 199 6.33 -2.42 -9.22
CA LEU A 199 6.59 -1.09 -8.66
C LEU A 199 8.05 -0.96 -8.21
N PHE A 200 8.56 -1.95 -7.47
CA PHE A 200 9.96 -2.03 -7.03
C PHE A 200 10.91 -1.99 -8.22
N TYR A 201 10.64 -2.80 -9.23
CA TYR A 201 11.43 -2.85 -10.46
C TYR A 201 11.43 -1.49 -11.18
N LYS A 202 10.26 -0.85 -11.35
CA LYS A 202 10.14 0.47 -12.00
C LYS A 202 10.89 1.55 -11.24
N LEU A 203 10.74 1.60 -9.92
CA LEU A 203 11.50 2.51 -9.07
C LEU A 203 13.01 2.27 -9.25
N SER A 204 13.47 1.01 -9.23
CA SER A 204 14.89 0.72 -9.44
C SER A 204 15.40 1.10 -10.83
N LYS A 205 14.61 0.86 -11.88
CA LYS A 205 14.97 1.19 -13.27
C LYS A 205 15.22 2.69 -13.43
N MET A 206 14.31 3.51 -12.90
CA MET A 206 14.46 4.97 -12.94
C MET A 206 15.78 5.45 -12.32
N TRP A 207 16.24 4.80 -11.26
CA TRP A 207 17.51 5.16 -10.61
C TRP A 207 18.73 4.75 -11.41
N ASN A 208 18.72 3.54 -11.97
CA ASN A 208 19.85 3.00 -12.72
C ASN A 208 20.07 3.76 -14.04
N GLU A 209 19.01 4.29 -14.65
CA GLU A 209 19.10 5.11 -15.87
C GLU A 209 19.69 6.51 -15.62
N HIS A 210 19.71 6.97 -14.36
CA HIS A 210 20.20 8.29 -13.95
C HIS A 210 21.38 8.23 -12.98
N GLU A 211 22.09 7.10 -12.93
CA GLU A 211 23.17 6.75 -11.99
C GLU A 211 24.48 7.54 -12.24
N THR A 212 24.41 8.86 -12.20
CA THR A 212 25.57 9.75 -12.40
C THR A 212 26.20 10.23 -11.09
N LEU A 213 25.59 9.98 -9.92
CA LEU A 213 26.01 10.66 -8.68
C LEU A 213 26.12 9.80 -7.41
N GLY A 214 25.96 8.47 -7.43
CA GLY A 214 26.19 7.62 -6.23
C GLY A 214 25.31 7.93 -5.00
N VAL A 215 24.35 8.85 -5.12
CA VAL A 215 23.41 9.27 -4.07
C VAL A 215 22.02 8.78 -4.45
N ARG A 216 21.78 7.48 -4.26
CA ARG A 216 20.45 6.88 -4.38
C ARG A 216 19.78 6.79 -3.00
N PRO A 217 18.61 7.41 -2.77
CA PRO A 217 17.76 7.12 -1.62
C PRO A 217 17.46 5.62 -1.54
N ILE A 218 17.73 5.03 -0.39
CA ILE A 218 17.56 3.59 -0.18
C ILE A 218 16.06 3.32 0.04
N SER A 219 15.54 2.30 -0.64
CA SER A 219 14.21 1.76 -0.35
C SER A 219 14.34 0.58 0.60
N TYR A 220 13.38 0.42 1.49
CA TYR A 220 13.34 -0.59 2.53
C TYR A 220 12.04 -1.36 2.45
N VAL A 221 12.06 -2.66 2.65
CA VAL A 221 10.85 -3.45 2.87
C VAL A 221 10.94 -4.18 4.20
N PHE A 222 9.90 -4.08 5.02
CA PHE A 222 9.79 -4.84 6.26
C PHE A 222 9.12 -6.18 6.00
N SER A 223 9.69 -7.25 6.57
CA SER A 223 9.13 -8.60 6.60
C SER A 223 9.25 -9.17 8.00
N HIS A 224 8.21 -9.83 8.49
CA HIS A 224 8.23 -10.49 9.79
C HIS A 224 9.12 -11.75 9.81
N LYS A 225 9.47 -12.29 8.63
CA LYS A 225 10.34 -13.48 8.51
C LYS A 225 11.52 -13.23 7.56
N PRO A 226 12.69 -13.81 7.86
CA PRO A 226 13.81 -13.79 6.94
C PRO A 226 13.51 -14.60 5.68
N ASN A 227 13.96 -14.09 4.53
CA ASN A 227 13.84 -14.78 3.26
C ASN A 227 15.07 -14.45 2.39
N PRO A 228 16.14 -15.25 2.47
CA PRO A 228 17.40 -14.97 1.78
C PRO A 228 17.23 -14.84 0.26
N VAL A 229 16.31 -15.60 -0.34
CA VAL A 229 16.03 -15.54 -1.78
C VAL A 229 15.42 -14.19 -2.15
N GLN A 230 14.41 -13.73 -1.41
CA GLN A 230 13.80 -12.44 -1.67
C GLN A 230 14.74 -11.28 -1.33
N GLU A 231 15.54 -11.42 -0.28
CA GLU A 231 16.54 -10.42 0.09
C GLU A 231 17.56 -10.18 -1.03
N GLU A 232 18.12 -11.24 -1.61
CA GLU A 232 19.07 -11.13 -2.72
C GLU A 232 18.41 -10.49 -3.97
N ILE A 233 17.18 -10.93 -4.29
CA ILE A 233 16.42 -10.41 -5.43
C ILE A 233 16.04 -8.94 -5.25
N LEU A 234 15.81 -8.47 -4.02
CA LEU A 234 15.49 -7.06 -3.74
C LEU A 234 16.76 -6.21 -3.70
N SER A 235 17.87 -6.78 -3.23
CA SER A 235 19.18 -6.12 -3.15
C SER A 235 19.68 -5.69 -4.54
N GLN A 236 19.52 -6.52 -5.59
CA GLN A 236 19.82 -6.11 -6.98
C GLN A 236 19.00 -4.91 -7.45
N TRP A 237 17.82 -4.66 -6.86
CA TRP A 237 16.98 -3.51 -7.15
C TRP A 237 17.26 -2.34 -6.21
N GLY A 238 18.31 -2.40 -5.39
CA GLY A 238 18.66 -1.38 -4.41
C GLY A 238 17.65 -1.25 -3.26
N ILE A 239 16.87 -2.31 -3.01
CA ILE A 239 15.90 -2.39 -1.93
C ILE A 239 16.47 -3.26 -0.81
N ARG A 240 16.50 -2.73 0.42
CA ARG A 240 16.98 -3.47 1.59
C ARG A 240 15.82 -4.11 2.33
N MET A 241 15.93 -5.40 2.59
CA MET A 241 15.00 -6.09 3.46
C MET A 241 15.35 -5.81 4.94
N ILE A 242 14.33 -5.58 5.75
CA ILE A 242 14.41 -5.52 7.21
C ILE A 242 13.54 -6.65 7.73
N THR A 243 14.12 -7.50 8.58
CA THR A 243 13.47 -8.71 9.07
C THR A 243 13.28 -8.64 10.58
N SER A 244 12.18 -9.19 11.08
CA SER A 244 12.04 -9.55 12.49
C SER A 244 12.32 -11.05 12.69
N GLU A 245 12.55 -11.44 13.94
CA GLU A 245 12.55 -12.83 14.41
C GLU A 245 11.20 -13.22 15.05
N ASP A 246 10.27 -12.27 15.20
CA ASP A 246 8.93 -12.51 15.73
C ASP A 246 8.07 -13.32 14.73
N ASP A 247 7.53 -14.46 15.18
CA ASP A 247 6.70 -15.34 14.36
C ASP A 247 5.33 -14.74 14.00
N GLU A 248 4.78 -13.89 14.87
CA GLU A 248 3.49 -13.23 14.64
C GLU A 248 3.67 -11.95 13.81
N PRO A 249 3.10 -11.87 12.58
CA PRO A 249 3.34 -10.76 11.67
C PRO A 249 2.96 -9.38 12.23
N GLY A 250 1.86 -9.32 13.00
CA GLY A 250 1.38 -8.08 13.59
C GLY A 250 2.27 -7.57 14.71
N LEU A 251 2.66 -8.46 15.63
CA LEU A 251 3.59 -8.12 16.71
C LEU A 251 4.95 -7.70 16.16
N ALA A 252 5.46 -8.42 15.15
CA ALA A 252 6.70 -8.09 14.46
C ALA A 252 6.66 -6.66 13.88
N LEU A 253 5.59 -6.33 13.17
CA LEU A 253 5.42 -5.00 12.58
C LEU A 253 5.27 -3.91 13.64
N GLN A 254 4.51 -4.18 14.70
CA GLN A 254 4.33 -3.26 15.82
C GLN A 254 5.67 -2.96 16.49
N ASN A 255 6.47 -3.99 16.81
CA ASN A 255 7.78 -3.85 17.44
C ASN A 255 8.73 -3.02 16.56
N PHE A 256 8.79 -3.33 15.25
CA PHE A 256 9.61 -2.59 14.31
C PHE A 256 9.20 -1.11 14.21
N LEU A 257 7.90 -0.83 14.09
CA LEU A 257 7.40 0.55 14.05
C LEU A 257 7.68 1.29 15.36
N LYS A 258 7.57 0.60 16.49
CA LYS A 258 7.88 1.17 17.81
C LYS A 258 9.35 1.57 17.91
N GLU A 259 10.27 0.70 17.50
CA GLU A 259 11.70 1.03 17.44
C GLU A 259 11.98 2.23 16.52
N LEU A 260 11.33 2.26 15.35
CA LEU A 260 11.52 3.34 14.37
C LEU A 260 10.96 4.68 14.85
N VAL A 261 9.78 4.68 15.47
CA VAL A 261 9.01 5.89 15.79
C VAL A 261 9.36 6.47 17.16
N GLU A 262 9.60 5.61 18.14
CA GLU A 262 9.84 5.99 19.53
C GLU A 262 11.33 5.95 19.93
N GLY A 263 12.21 5.36 19.11
CA GLY A 263 13.67 5.26 19.34
C GLY A 263 14.53 6.38 18.74
#